data_AF-A0A938ESP8-F1
#
_entry.id   AF-A0A938ESP8-F1
#
_cell.length_a   1.000
_cell.length_b   1.000
_cell.length_c   1.000
_cell.angle_alpha   90.00
_cell.angle_beta   90.00
_cell.angle_gamma   90.00
#
_symmetry.space_group_name_H-M   'P 1'
#
loop_
_entity.id
_entity.type
_entity.pdbx_description
1 polymer ?
#
loop_
_entity_poly.entity_id
_entity_poly.type
_entity_poly.pdbx_seq_one_letter_code
_entity_poly.pdbx_strand_id
1 'polypeptide(L)'
;MSNRLDLPRRGKRSLRPTYNSEAFGRLSERFARFLGTANFLVYMSVFVLTWVLWNALAPSDLRFDSFPFIFLTLILSLQASYAAPLILLAQNRQADRDRIQSAEDRSRDERNLAATEYLTREIAALREGLGDAATRDFIRGELRELLEELRSKVESDSE
;
A
#
# COMPACT_ATOMS: atom_id res chain seq x y z
N MET A 1 19.90 43.14 38.61
CA MET A 1 20.49 42.91 37.27
C MET A 1 21.29 41.61 37.31
N SER A 2 21.19 40.80 36.25
CA SER A 2 21.96 39.58 35.93
C SER A 2 21.84 38.36 36.84
N ASN A 3 20.81 37.55 36.59
CA ASN A 3 20.76 36.13 36.90
C ASN A 3 21.64 35.38 35.89
N ARG A 4 22.72 34.72 36.34
CA ARG A 4 23.71 34.06 35.48
C ARG A 4 23.25 32.63 35.15
N LEU A 5 23.00 32.40 33.87
CA LEU A 5 23.46 31.23 33.10
C LEU A 5 23.14 29.85 33.70
N ASP A 6 21.85 29.49 33.72
CA ASP A 6 21.41 28.09 33.67
C ASP A 6 21.13 27.70 32.21
N LEU A 7 22.15 27.22 31.50
CA LEU A 7 21.94 26.44 30.27
C LEU A 7 22.38 25.00 30.53
N PRO A 8 21.49 24.00 30.41
CA PRO A 8 21.86 22.62 30.59
C PRO A 8 22.83 22.20 29.47
N ARG A 9 24.04 21.83 29.87
CA ARG A 9 25.09 21.24 29.03
C ARG A 9 24.60 19.91 28.44
N ARG A 10 23.90 19.96 27.31
CA ARG A 10 23.54 18.80 26.49
C ARG A 10 24.80 18.26 25.80
N GLY A 11 25.49 17.37 26.50
CA GLY A 11 26.62 16.63 25.99
C GLY A 11 26.43 15.12 26.12
N LYS A 12 25.35 14.56 25.57
CA LYS A 12 25.28 13.12 25.29
C LYS A 12 25.65 12.93 23.82
N ARG A 13 26.95 12.78 23.54
CA ARG A 13 27.41 12.18 22.28
C ARG A 13 26.78 10.78 22.21
N SER A 14 25.65 10.65 21.53
CA SER A 14 25.12 9.32 21.23
C SER A 14 26.01 8.73 20.15
N LEU A 15 26.86 7.78 20.53
CA LEU A 15 27.51 6.84 19.62
C LEU A 15 26.45 5.87 19.10
N ARG A 16 25.39 6.36 18.45
CA ARG A 16 24.50 5.49 17.70
C ARG A 16 25.20 5.18 16.39
N PRO A 17 25.64 3.93 16.14
CA PRO A 17 26.06 3.56 14.81
C PRO A 17 24.86 3.88 13.89
N THR A 18 25.07 4.79 12.96
CA THR A 18 24.04 5.14 11.97
C THR A 18 23.94 3.94 11.05
N TYR A 19 23.06 3.01 11.40
CA TYR A 19 22.67 1.93 10.53
C TYR A 19 22.05 2.58 9.29
N ASN A 20 22.72 2.48 8.14
CA ASN A 20 22.23 3.00 6.86
C ASN A 20 21.01 2.19 6.41
N SER A 21 19.87 2.45 7.04
CA SER A 21 18.57 1.82 6.77
C SER A 21 18.16 1.94 5.29
N GLU A 22 18.66 2.97 4.59
CA GLU A 22 18.46 3.12 3.14
C GLU A 22 19.23 2.10 2.31
N ALA A 23 20.51 1.86 2.62
CA ALA A 23 21.33 0.90 1.87
C ALA A 23 20.83 -0.54 2.06
N PHE A 24 20.49 -0.89 3.31
CA PHE A 24 19.86 -2.16 3.64
C PHE A 24 18.46 -2.28 3.04
N GLY A 25 17.67 -1.19 3.02
CA GLY A 25 16.35 -1.17 2.41
C GLY A 25 16.38 -1.50 0.91
N ARG A 26 17.29 -0.87 0.17
CA ARG A 26 17.48 -1.15 -1.27
C ARG A 26 17.96 -2.58 -1.52
N LEU A 27 18.83 -3.09 -0.66
CA LEU A 27 19.33 -4.47 -0.74
C LEU A 27 18.18 -5.47 -0.50
N SER A 28 17.43 -5.29 0.58
CA SER A 28 16.28 -6.14 0.94
C SER A 28 15.20 -6.14 -0.14
N GLU A 29 14.90 -5.00 -0.76
CA GLU A 29 13.90 -4.92 -1.84
C GLU A 29 14.34 -5.62 -3.13
N ARG A 30 15.65 -5.62 -3.42
CA ARG A 30 16.21 -6.40 -4.53
C ARG A 30 16.18 -7.91 -4.21
N PHE A 31 16.53 -8.29 -2.98
CA PHE A 31 16.46 -9.67 -2.52
C PHE A 31 15.03 -10.21 -2.49
N ALA A 32 14.06 -9.42 -2.03
CA ALA A 32 12.64 -9.81 -1.99
C ALA A 32 12.09 -10.08 -3.39
N ARG A 33 12.40 -9.21 -4.36
CA ARG A 33 12.02 -9.43 -5.76
C ARG A 33 12.72 -10.64 -6.38
N PHE A 34 13.98 -10.87 -6.02
CA PHE A 34 14.76 -11.99 -6.54
C PHE A 34 14.27 -13.35 -6.00
N LEU A 35 14.05 -13.45 -4.68
CA LEU A 35 13.55 -14.67 -4.01
C LEU A 35 12.10 -15.01 -4.39
N GLY A 36 11.26 -14.01 -4.68
CA GLY A 36 9.87 -14.20 -5.08
C GLY A 36 9.68 -14.67 -6.53
N THR A 37 10.75 -14.79 -7.32
CA THR A 37 10.67 -15.16 -8.73
C THR A 37 11.06 -16.63 -8.95
N ALA A 38 10.36 -17.35 -9.82
CA ALA A 38 10.67 -18.74 -10.20
C ALA A 38 12.12 -18.94 -10.73
N ASN A 39 12.72 -17.88 -11.27
CA ASN A 39 14.09 -17.84 -11.76
C ASN A 39 15.14 -18.19 -10.70
N PHE A 40 14.90 -17.87 -9.41
CA PHE A 40 15.84 -18.23 -8.34
C PHE A 40 15.93 -19.74 -8.15
N LEU A 41 14.79 -20.42 -8.14
CA LEU A 41 14.73 -21.89 -8.02
C LEU A 41 15.44 -22.55 -9.20
N VAL A 42 15.20 -22.09 -10.42
CA VAL A 42 15.88 -22.60 -11.62
C VAL A 42 17.40 -22.43 -11.52
N TYR A 43 17.88 -21.23 -11.15
CA TYR A 43 19.31 -20.98 -10.96
C TYR A 43 19.93 -21.89 -9.90
N MET A 44 19.28 -22.04 -8.74
CA MET A 44 19.75 -22.92 -7.66
C MET A 44 19.78 -24.38 -8.09
N SER A 45 18.76 -24.86 -8.80
CA SER A 45 18.75 -26.22 -9.34
C SER A 45 19.88 -26.46 -10.34
N VAL A 46 20.11 -25.51 -11.25
CA VAL A 46 21.23 -25.60 -12.20
C VAL A 46 22.57 -25.62 -11.47
N PHE A 47 22.76 -24.76 -10.47
CA PHE A 47 23.99 -24.73 -9.67
C PHE A 47 24.25 -26.09 -8.98
N VAL A 48 23.24 -26.66 -8.31
CA VAL A 48 23.37 -27.97 -7.65
C VAL A 48 23.64 -29.07 -8.67
N LEU A 49 22.93 -29.09 -9.79
CA LEU A 49 23.14 -30.08 -10.86
C LEU A 49 24.55 -29.98 -11.44
N THR A 50 25.03 -28.78 -11.77
CA THR A 50 26.39 -28.57 -12.27
C THR A 50 27.44 -29.01 -11.26
N TRP A 51 27.25 -28.73 -9.96
CA TRP A 51 28.17 -29.16 -8.92
C TRP A 51 28.25 -30.69 -8.80
N VAL A 52 27.09 -31.36 -8.80
CA VAL A 52 27.02 -32.83 -8.73
C VAL A 52 27.60 -33.46 -9.98
N LEU A 53 27.25 -32.96 -11.17
CA LEU A 53 27.78 -33.45 -12.44
C LEU A 53 29.30 -33.28 -12.52
N TRP A 54 29.83 -32.12 -12.12
CA TRP A 54 31.26 -31.86 -12.08
C TRP A 54 31.97 -32.86 -11.16
N ASN A 55 31.51 -33.00 -9.91
CA ASN A 55 32.17 -33.89 -8.95
C ASN A 55 31.94 -35.39 -9.22
N ALA A 56 30.88 -35.77 -9.93
CA ALA A 56 30.64 -37.16 -10.34
C ALA A 56 31.45 -37.56 -11.57
N LEU A 57 31.54 -36.69 -12.59
CA LEU A 57 32.16 -36.99 -13.88
C LEU A 57 33.64 -36.60 -13.94
N ALA A 58 34.12 -35.72 -13.06
CA ALA A 58 35.53 -35.34 -13.04
C ALA A 58 36.46 -36.55 -12.77
N PRO A 59 37.67 -36.56 -13.35
CA PRO A 59 38.73 -37.51 -12.97
C PRO A 59 39.03 -37.42 -11.46
N SER A 60 39.46 -38.53 -10.85
CA SER A 60 39.76 -38.63 -9.41
C SER A 60 40.61 -37.49 -8.86
N ASP A 61 41.51 -36.95 -9.69
CA ASP A 61 42.47 -35.92 -9.30
C ASP A 61 41.88 -34.49 -9.28
N LEU A 62 40.70 -34.30 -9.89
CA LEU A 62 39.99 -33.01 -9.96
C LEU A 62 38.66 -33.01 -9.17
N ARG A 63 38.32 -34.12 -8.51
CA ARG A 63 37.15 -34.23 -7.63
C ARG A 63 37.43 -33.50 -6.32
N PHE A 64 36.83 -32.33 -6.16
CA PHE A 64 36.97 -31.55 -4.93
C PHE A 64 35.99 -32.00 -3.83
N ASP A 65 34.83 -32.52 -4.20
CA ASP A 65 33.74 -32.89 -3.28
C ASP A 65 33.18 -34.27 -3.65
N SER A 66 33.81 -35.34 -3.13
CA SER A 66 33.36 -36.72 -3.37
C SER A 66 32.08 -37.05 -2.60
N PHE A 67 31.30 -38.03 -3.09
CA PHE A 67 30.12 -38.53 -2.37
C PHE A 67 30.50 -38.89 -0.93
N PRO A 68 29.86 -38.30 0.11
CA PRO A 68 28.50 -37.75 0.16
C PRO A 68 28.33 -36.23 -0.03
N PHE A 69 29.24 -35.52 -0.72
CA PHE A 69 29.16 -34.07 -1.00
C PHE A 69 29.12 -33.18 0.25
N ILE A 70 30.15 -33.28 1.10
CA ILE A 70 30.22 -32.55 2.37
C ILE A 70 30.29 -31.03 2.14
N PHE A 71 31.00 -30.57 1.11
CA PHE A 71 31.15 -29.14 0.86
C PHE A 71 29.86 -28.52 0.36
N LEU A 72 29.15 -29.19 -0.56
CA LEU A 72 27.83 -28.77 -1.01
C LEU A 72 26.87 -28.64 0.18
N THR A 73 26.86 -29.64 1.07
CA THR A 73 26.02 -29.64 2.28
C THR A 73 26.36 -28.48 3.23
N LEU A 74 27.65 -28.23 3.45
CA LEU A 74 28.12 -27.12 4.28
C LEU A 74 27.70 -25.76 3.70
N ILE A 75 27.85 -25.57 2.38
CA ILE A 75 27.45 -24.32 1.72
C ILE A 75 25.94 -24.11 1.82
N LEU A 76 25.13 -25.14 1.55
CA LEU A 76 23.67 -25.04 1.63
C LEU A 76 23.18 -24.79 3.06
N SER A 77 23.78 -25.43 4.07
CA SER A 77 23.43 -25.18 5.48
C SER A 77 23.80 -23.76 5.92
N LEU A 78 24.97 -23.25 5.50
CA LEU A 78 25.38 -21.88 5.75
C LEU A 78 24.44 -20.88 5.06
N GLN A 79 24.07 -21.15 3.80
CA GLN A 79 23.12 -20.34 3.04
C GLN A 79 21.78 -20.23 3.79
N ALA A 80 21.23 -21.35 4.25
CA ALA A 80 19.98 -21.37 5.00
C ALA A 80 20.09 -20.58 6.33
N SER A 81 21.22 -20.73 7.04
CA SER A 81 21.48 -20.04 8.30
C SER A 81 21.51 -18.52 8.14
N TYR A 82 22.14 -17.99 7.08
CA TYR A 82 22.19 -16.55 6.83
C TYR A 82 20.93 -16.01 6.14
N ALA A 83 20.18 -16.86 5.41
CA ALA A 83 18.92 -16.47 4.80
C ALA A 83 17.86 -16.14 5.86
N ALA A 84 17.75 -16.91 6.93
CA ALA A 84 16.76 -16.70 7.99
C ALA A 84 16.75 -15.27 8.59
N PRO A 85 17.86 -14.71 9.09
CA PRO A 85 17.88 -13.35 9.63
C PRO A 85 17.64 -12.29 8.55
N LEU A 86 18.11 -12.50 7.32
CA LEU A 86 17.82 -11.58 6.22
C LEU A 86 16.33 -11.55 5.87
N ILE A 87 15.68 -12.72 5.86
CA ILE A 87 14.24 -12.85 5.63
C ILE A 87 13.47 -12.14 6.75
N LEU A 88 13.86 -12.32 8.02
CA LEU A 88 13.24 -11.63 9.15
C LEU A 88 13.35 -10.11 9.03
N LEU A 89 14.50 -9.59 8.60
CA LEU A 89 14.67 -8.15 8.34
C LEU A 89 13.79 -7.66 7.19
N ALA A 90 13.70 -8.43 6.10
CA ALA A 90 12.82 -8.11 4.98
C ALA A 90 11.34 -8.13 5.40
N GLN A 91 10.94 -9.10 6.24
CA GLN A 91 9.60 -9.23 6.79
C GLN A 91 9.23 -8.06 7.71
N ASN A 92 10.12 -7.64 8.63
CA ASN A 92 9.87 -6.48 9.48
C ASN A 92 9.60 -5.22 8.65
N ARG A 93 10.38 -5.01 7.58
CA ARG A 93 10.15 -3.87 6.67
C ARG A 93 8.86 -3.98 5.88
N GLN A 94 8.46 -5.18 5.49
CA GLN A 94 7.20 -5.40 4.81
C GLN A 94 6.03 -5.09 5.75
N ALA A 95 6.08 -5.61 6.99
CA ALA A 95 5.08 -5.36 8.01
C ALA A 95 4.96 -3.86 8.36
N ASP A 96 6.07 -3.12 8.42
CA ASP A 96 6.06 -1.67 8.63
C ASP A 96 5.33 -0.93 7.49
N ARG A 97 5.60 -1.30 6.23
CA ARG A 97 4.91 -0.74 5.07
C ARG A 97 3.42 -1.08 5.08
N ASP A 98 3.08 -2.34 5.32
CA ASP A 98 1.69 -2.82 5.35
C ASP A 98 0.91 -2.12 6.48
N ARG A 99 1.55 -1.83 7.61
CA ARG A 99 0.95 -1.06 8.71
C ARG A 99 0.65 0.38 8.32
N ILE A 100 1.57 1.06 7.63
CA ILE A 100 1.36 2.42 7.15
C ILE A 100 0.22 2.44 6.13
N GLN A 101 0.24 1.53 5.15
CA GLN A 101 -0.80 1.41 4.15
C GLN A 101 -2.18 1.18 4.80
N SER A 102 -2.26 0.25 5.75
CA SER A 102 -3.50 -0.05 6.47
C SER A 102 -4.02 1.13 7.29
N ALA A 103 -3.13 1.99 7.82
CA ALA A 103 -3.53 3.19 8.54
C ALA A 103 -4.05 4.27 7.60
N GLU A 104 -3.43 4.43 6.43
CA GLU A 104 -3.88 5.37 5.40
C GLU A 104 -5.23 4.94 4.82
N ASP A 105 -5.39 3.66 4.50
CA ASP A 105 -6.65 3.10 3.98
C ASP A 105 -7.79 3.34 4.99
N ARG A 106 -7.55 3.09 6.29
CA ARG A 106 -8.53 3.38 7.33
C ARG A 106 -8.92 4.87 7.39
N SER A 107 -7.95 5.78 7.25
CA SER A 107 -8.24 7.22 7.20
C SER A 107 -9.02 7.63 5.96
N ARG A 108 -8.74 7.01 4.80
CA ARG A 108 -9.49 7.22 3.57
C ARG A 108 -10.92 6.72 3.71
N ASP A 109 -11.13 5.55 4.31
CA ASP A 109 -12.44 4.97 4.55
C ASP A 109 -13.31 5.85 5.46
N GLU A 110 -12.73 6.39 6.54
CA GLU A 110 -13.43 7.35 7.42
C GLU A 110 -13.89 8.60 6.64
N ARG A 111 -13.06 9.14 5.74
CA ARG A 111 -13.42 10.29 4.90
C ARG A 111 -14.48 9.93 3.87
N ASN A 112 -14.40 8.74 3.28
CA ASN A 112 -15.39 8.25 2.32
C ASN A 112 -16.76 8.03 2.97
N LEU A 113 -16.77 7.50 4.20
CA LEU A 113 -17.98 7.37 5.01
C LEU A 113 -18.59 8.75 5.26
N ALA A 114 -17.81 9.71 5.76
CA ALA A 114 -18.27 11.07 6.01
C ALA A 114 -18.80 11.77 4.73
N ALA A 115 -18.12 11.58 3.59
CA ALA A 115 -18.58 12.11 2.30
C ALA A 115 -19.89 11.46 1.85
N THR A 116 -20.06 10.15 2.07
CA THR A 116 -21.29 9.43 1.74
C THR A 116 -22.45 9.88 2.62
N GLU A 117 -22.21 10.07 3.92
CA GLU A 117 -23.21 10.62 4.86
C GLU A 117 -23.62 12.04 4.47
N TYR A 118 -22.65 12.89 4.10
CA TYR A 118 -22.91 14.24 3.62
C TYR A 118 -23.78 14.22 2.36
N LEU A 119 -23.40 13.45 1.33
CA LEU A 119 -24.18 13.31 0.10
C LEU A 119 -25.58 12.76 0.37
N THR A 120 -25.73 11.80 1.29
CA THR A 120 -27.03 11.24 1.66
C THR A 120 -27.93 12.29 2.30
N ARG A 121 -27.38 13.12 3.20
CA ARG A 121 -28.12 14.24 3.81
C ARG A 121 -28.50 15.29 2.77
N GLU A 122 -27.59 15.61 1.85
CA GLU A 122 -27.85 16.58 0.78
C GLU A 122 -28.94 16.07 -0.18
N ILE A 123 -28.91 14.79 -0.55
CA ILE A 123 -29.97 14.16 -1.37
C ILE A 123 -31.30 14.17 -0.64
N ALA A 124 -31.33 13.91 0.67
CA ALA A 124 -32.55 13.99 1.46
C ALA A 124 -33.13 15.42 1.47
N ALA A 125 -32.28 16.43 1.66
CA ALA A 125 -32.68 17.84 1.61
C ALA A 125 -33.18 18.25 0.21
N LEU A 126 -32.47 17.84 -0.85
CA LEU A 126 -32.88 18.06 -2.24
C LEU A 126 -34.23 17.40 -2.54
N ARG A 127 -34.47 16.18 -2.04
CA ARG A 127 -35.73 15.46 -2.20
C ARG A 127 -36.88 16.18 -1.50
N GLU A 128 -36.66 16.75 -0.32
CA GLU A 128 -37.66 17.54 0.40
C GLU A 128 -38.02 18.81 -0.39
N GLY A 129 -37.02 19.57 -0.85
CA GLY A 129 -37.24 20.78 -1.64
C GLY A 129 -37.89 20.52 -3.01
N LEU A 130 -37.51 19.43 -3.69
CA LEU A 130 -38.16 18.99 -4.93
C LEU A 130 -39.57 18.44 -4.68
N GLY A 131 -39.79 17.78 -3.55
CA GLY A 131 -41.10 17.25 -3.16
C GLY A 131 -42.16 18.35 -3.06
N ASP A 132 -41.79 19.51 -2.52
CA ASP A 132 -42.69 20.65 -2.39
C ASP A 132 -43.02 21.29 -3.75
N ALA A 133 -42.00 21.49 -4.60
CA ALA A 133 -42.15 22.05 -5.95
C ALA A 133 -42.85 21.11 -6.96
N ALA A 134 -42.79 19.79 -6.75
CA ALA A 134 -43.44 18.79 -7.60
C ALA A 134 -44.80 18.33 -7.06
N THR A 135 -45.37 19.01 -6.06
CA THR A 135 -46.69 18.67 -5.56
C THR A 135 -47.73 18.84 -6.67
N ARG A 136 -48.59 17.83 -6.86
CA ARG A 136 -49.67 17.84 -7.87
C ARG A 136 -50.49 19.13 -7.83
N ASP A 137 -50.68 19.70 -6.64
CA ASP A 137 -51.47 20.91 -6.44
C ASP A 137 -50.72 22.19 -6.85
N PHE A 138 -49.39 22.24 -6.73
CA PHE A 138 -48.57 23.33 -7.27
C PHE A 138 -48.58 23.30 -8.81
N ILE A 139 -48.30 22.13 -9.42
CA ILE A 139 -48.35 21.97 -10.87
C ILE A 139 -49.76 22.25 -11.42
N ARG A 140 -50.81 21.82 -10.70
CA ARG A 140 -52.20 22.10 -11.07
C ARG A 140 -52.55 23.59 -10.89
N GLY A 141 -51.97 24.25 -9.89
CA GLY A 141 -52.08 25.70 -9.69
C GLY A 141 -51.50 26.45 -10.87
N GLU A 142 -50.26 26.18 -11.23
CA GLU A 142 -49.59 26.84 -12.36
C GLU A 142 -50.25 26.53 -13.71
N LEU A 143 -50.67 25.29 -13.93
CA LEU A 143 -51.43 24.94 -15.13
C LEU A 143 -52.77 25.70 -15.21
N ARG A 144 -53.43 25.96 -14.08
CA ARG A 144 -54.66 26.75 -14.05
C ARG A 144 -54.38 28.22 -14.32
N GLU A 145 -53.35 28.78 -13.69
CA GLU A 145 -52.95 30.18 -13.88
C GLU A 145 -52.58 30.46 -15.33
N LEU A 146 -51.75 29.62 -15.95
CA LEU A 146 -51.41 29.70 -17.37
C LEU A 146 -52.64 29.53 -18.29
N LEU A 147 -53.59 28.65 -17.93
CA LEU A 147 -54.84 28.47 -18.67
C LEU A 147 -55.74 29.71 -18.59
N GLU A 148 -55.86 30.32 -17.41
CA GLU A 148 -56.64 31.54 -17.18
C GLU A 148 -56.03 32.71 -17.96
N GLU A 149 -54.70 32.84 -17.94
CA GLU A 149 -53.98 33.87 -18.71
C GLU A 149 -54.24 33.71 -20.22
N LEU A 150 -54.08 32.50 -20.77
CA LEU A 150 -54.38 32.21 -22.17
C LEU A 150 -55.84 32.50 -22.52
N ARG A 151 -56.78 32.09 -21.67
CA ARG A 151 -58.21 32.36 -21.86
C ARG A 151 -58.48 33.87 -21.92
N SER A 152 -57.93 34.64 -20.98
CA SER A 152 -58.10 36.09 -20.94
C SER A 152 -57.56 36.78 -22.20
N LYS A 153 -56.41 36.32 -22.73
CA LYS A 153 -55.84 36.81 -23.99
C LYS A 153 -56.72 36.52 -25.19
N VAL A 154 -57.30 35.31 -25.26
CA VAL A 154 -58.22 34.95 -26.33
C VAL A 154 -59.49 35.81 -26.27
N GLU A 155 -60.01 36.05 -25.08
CA GLU A 155 -61.21 36.88 -24.87
C GLU A 155 -60.94 38.34 -25.26
N SER A 156 -59.74 38.87 -24.95
CA SER A 156 -59.32 40.23 -25.37
C SER A 156 -59.01 40.38 -26.86
N ASP A 157 -58.57 39.32 -27.55
CA ASP A 157 -58.33 39.34 -29.01
C ASP A 157 -59.64 39.19 -29.81
N SER A 158 -60.75 38.83 -29.16
CA SER A 158 -62.07 38.66 -29.79
C SER A 158 -63.02 39.86 -29.65
N GLU A 159 -62.61 40.92 -28.95
CA GLU A 159 -63.25 42.25 -28.94
C GLU A 159 -62.57 43.25 -29.89
#